data_AF-A0A449AWM5-F1
#
_entry.id   AF-A0A449AWM5-F1
#
_cell.length_a   1.000
_cell.length_b   1.000
_cell.length_c   1.000
_cell.angle_alpha   90.00
_cell.angle_beta   90.00
_cell.angle_gamma   90.00
#
_symmetry.space_group_name_H-M   'P 1'
#
loop_
_entity.id
_entity.type
_entity.pdbx_description
1 polymer ?
#
loop_
_entity_poly.entity_id
_entity_poly.type
_entity_poly.pdbx_seq_one_letter_code
_entity_poly.pdbx_strand_id
1 'polypeptide(L)'
;MSNYYRKFKTNINKIDFYVLVSLLAALMFTLTIWVIIPFTLGVNEEYLKANGIDPNSINKENNEATSLTSLTLLSYIANAFVILFFLAYLFWAARKVKVGYIFYLSWIFIFITLAFIPFIKGVKILHTWQLGTGICISIFSSCISIALAISLVKYHMERKIHYYEWFKIHRQKGR
;
A
#
# COMPACT_ATOMS: atom_id res chain seq x y z
N MET A 1 -37.93 20.35 13.98
CA MET A 1 -36.47 20.28 13.71
C MET A 1 -36.16 18.94 13.06
N SER A 2 -35.62 18.93 11.85
CA SER A 2 -35.17 17.69 11.19
C SER A 2 -34.02 17.07 11.99
N ASN A 3 -34.25 15.92 12.62
CA ASN A 3 -33.22 15.17 13.34
C ASN A 3 -32.26 14.53 12.34
N TYR A 4 -31.26 15.28 11.90
CA TYR A 4 -30.24 14.78 10.98
C TYR A 4 -29.28 13.84 11.73
N TYR A 5 -29.20 12.56 11.31
CA TYR A 5 -28.31 11.58 11.92
C TYR A 5 -26.83 11.95 11.67
N ARG A 6 -26.07 12.18 12.75
CA ARG A 6 -24.63 12.43 12.67
C ARG A 6 -23.89 11.13 12.35
N LYS A 7 -23.32 11.05 11.14
CA LYS A 7 -22.54 9.88 10.69
C LYS A 7 -21.36 9.61 11.64
N PHE A 8 -21.31 8.40 12.20
CA PHE A 8 -20.20 7.94 13.05
C PHE A 8 -18.86 8.11 12.32
N LYS A 9 -17.87 8.66 13.02
CA LYS A 9 -16.47 8.73 12.58
C LYS A 9 -15.60 8.54 13.82
N THR A 10 -14.57 7.72 13.71
CA THR A 10 -13.67 7.38 14.81
C THR A 10 -12.21 7.62 14.42
N ASN A 11 -11.34 7.73 15.41
CA ASN A 11 -9.89 7.76 15.20
C ASN A 11 -9.36 6.33 15.13
N ILE A 12 -8.22 6.13 14.50
CA ILE A 12 -7.56 4.82 14.47
C ILE A 12 -7.09 4.47 15.90
N ASN A 13 -7.32 3.23 16.33
CA ASN A 13 -6.84 2.74 17.62
C ASN A 13 -5.30 2.72 17.65
N LYS A 14 -4.70 2.97 18.83
CA LYS A 14 -3.24 2.96 19.02
C LYS A 14 -2.60 1.64 18.56
N ILE A 15 -3.23 0.50 18.85
CA ILE A 15 -2.70 -0.81 18.45
C ILE A 15 -2.68 -0.93 16.92
N ASP A 16 -3.80 -0.64 16.26
CA ASP A 16 -3.90 -0.70 14.80
C ASP A 16 -2.91 0.29 14.14
N PHE A 17 -2.70 1.47 14.75
CA PHE A 17 -1.69 2.44 14.32
C PHE A 17 -0.26 1.87 14.37
N TYR A 18 0.17 1.32 15.51
CA TYR A 18 1.53 0.79 15.63
C TYR A 18 1.78 -0.44 14.73
N VAL A 19 0.77 -1.31 14.57
CA VAL A 19 0.85 -2.45 13.64
C VAL A 19 1.05 -1.95 12.21
N LEU A 20 0.26 -0.96 11.77
CA LEU A 20 0.38 -0.41 10.42
C LEU A 20 1.73 0.29 10.21
N VAL A 21 2.20 1.10 11.18
CA VAL A 21 3.52 1.75 11.09
C VAL A 21 4.65 0.71 10.99
N SER A 22 4.61 -0.36 11.79
CA SER A 22 5.62 -1.42 11.75
C SER A 22 5.63 -2.14 10.39
N LEU A 23 4.47 -2.45 9.84
CA LEU A 23 4.35 -3.07 8.53
C LEU A 23 4.84 -2.16 7.41
N LEU A 24 4.55 -0.85 7.49
CA LEU A 24 5.05 0.13 6.53
C LEU A 24 6.57 0.27 6.57
N ALA A 25 7.17 0.26 7.77
CA ALA A 25 8.62 0.30 7.92
C ALA A 25 9.28 -0.94 7.27
N ALA A 26 8.74 -2.14 7.52
CA ALA A 26 9.22 -3.37 6.91
C ALA A 26 9.05 -3.36 5.37
N LEU A 27 7.92 -2.85 4.87
CA LEU A 27 7.67 -2.69 3.44
C LEU A 27 8.67 -1.72 2.78
N MET A 28 8.91 -0.56 3.40
CA MET A 28 9.88 0.43 2.91
C MET A 28 11.30 -0.13 2.85
N PHE A 29 11.70 -0.88 3.88
CA PHE A 29 13.00 -1.54 3.90
C PHE A 29 13.12 -2.54 2.75
N THR A 30 12.11 -3.38 2.55
CA THR A 30 12.09 -4.39 1.48
C THR A 30 12.10 -3.74 0.09
N LEU A 31 11.33 -2.66 -0.11
CA LEU A 31 11.33 -1.89 -1.36
C LEU A 31 12.69 -1.26 -1.66
N THR A 32 13.40 -0.81 -0.62
CA THR A 32 14.75 -0.25 -0.79
C THR A 32 15.73 -1.32 -1.27
N ILE A 33 15.68 -2.53 -0.67
CA ILE A 33 16.48 -3.67 -1.16
C ILE A 33 16.13 -3.98 -2.61
N TRP A 34 14.84 -4.09 -2.93
CA TRP A 34 14.36 -4.40 -4.29
C TRP A 34 14.96 -3.46 -5.36
N VAL A 35 15.05 -2.17 -5.06
CA VAL A 35 15.59 -1.17 -5.99
C VAL A 35 17.09 -1.25 -6.13
N ILE A 36 17.82 -1.60 -5.07
CA ILE A 36 19.27 -1.70 -5.10
C ILE A 36 19.74 -2.91 -5.93
N ILE A 37 18.92 -3.96 -6.04
CA ILE A 37 19.27 -5.18 -6.79
C ILE A 37 19.73 -4.90 -8.23
N PRO A 38 18.97 -4.20 -9.10
CA PRO A 38 19.44 -3.91 -10.46
C PRO A 38 20.73 -3.09 -10.52
N PHE A 39 21.06 -2.27 -9.52
CA PHE A 39 22.32 -1.51 -9.47
C PHE A 39 23.52 -2.34 -9.00
N THR A 40 23.28 -3.42 -8.24
CA THR A 40 24.34 -4.23 -7.62
C THR A 40 24.62 -5.52 -8.38
N LEU A 41 23.58 -6.19 -8.87
CA LEU A 41 23.68 -7.45 -9.61
C LEU A 41 23.57 -7.27 -11.13
N GLY A 42 23.33 -6.04 -11.61
CA GLY A 42 23.06 -5.76 -13.01
C GLY A 42 21.65 -6.19 -13.44
N VAL A 43 21.31 -5.88 -14.69
CA VAL A 43 20.01 -6.23 -15.28
C VAL A 43 20.14 -7.55 -16.04
N ASN A 44 19.29 -8.53 -15.76
CA ASN A 44 19.29 -9.83 -16.42
C ASN A 44 19.03 -9.68 -17.94
N GLU A 45 19.73 -10.44 -18.79
CA GLU A 45 19.53 -10.42 -20.24
C GLU A 45 18.10 -10.78 -20.66
N GLU A 46 17.45 -11.69 -19.93
CA GLU A 46 16.04 -12.01 -20.16
C GLU A 46 15.12 -10.83 -19.84
N TYR A 47 15.48 -10.01 -18.85
CA TYR A 47 14.78 -8.76 -18.54
C TYR A 47 14.98 -7.73 -19.66
N LEU A 48 16.16 -7.65 -20.26
CA LEU A 48 16.42 -6.78 -21.40
C LEU A 48 15.61 -7.21 -22.62
N LYS A 49 15.64 -8.50 -22.96
CA LYS A 49 14.83 -9.07 -24.07
C LYS A 49 13.33 -8.87 -23.87
N ALA A 50 12.84 -9.01 -22.64
CA ALA A 50 11.43 -8.78 -22.30
C ALA A 50 10.98 -7.32 -22.45
N ASN A 51 11.92 -6.36 -22.37
CA ASN A 51 11.66 -4.95 -22.62
C ASN A 51 12.10 -4.52 -24.03
N GLY A 52 12.39 -5.48 -24.94
CA GLY A 52 12.72 -5.21 -26.34
C GLY A 52 14.16 -4.76 -26.61
N ILE A 53 15.07 -4.90 -25.64
CA ILE A 53 16.48 -4.49 -25.77
C ILE A 53 17.33 -5.69 -26.14
N ASP A 54 18.13 -5.56 -27.21
CA ASP A 54 19.10 -6.58 -27.63
C ASP A 54 20.31 -6.58 -26.67
N PRO A 55 20.63 -7.70 -25.99
CA PRO A 55 21.78 -7.75 -25.08
C PRO A 55 23.12 -7.43 -25.76
N ASN A 56 23.21 -7.63 -27.08
CA ASN A 56 24.42 -7.38 -27.85
C ASN A 56 24.58 -5.90 -28.28
N SER A 57 23.53 -5.09 -28.20
CA SER A 57 23.57 -3.64 -28.52
C SER A 57 24.00 -2.77 -27.32
N ILE A 58 24.06 -3.35 -26.10
CA ILE A 58 24.41 -2.64 -24.85
C ILE A 58 25.78 -1.94 -24.95
N ASN A 59 26.71 -2.49 -25.73
CA ASN A 59 28.05 -1.91 -25.93
C ASN A 59 28.07 -0.74 -26.94
N LYS A 60 26.98 -0.46 -27.66
CA LYS A 60 26.92 0.59 -28.68
C LYS A 60 25.95 1.73 -28.37
N GLU A 61 24.94 1.54 -27.52
CA GLU A 61 24.00 2.61 -27.16
C GLU A 61 23.65 2.59 -25.66
N ASN A 62 24.43 3.33 -24.87
CA ASN A 62 24.23 3.55 -23.42
C ASN A 62 22.86 4.16 -23.05
N ASN A 63 22.02 4.54 -24.02
CA ASN A 63 20.76 5.27 -23.79
C ASN A 63 19.59 4.37 -23.39
N GLU A 64 19.55 3.10 -23.84
CA GLU A 64 18.39 2.24 -23.59
C GLU A 64 18.45 1.59 -22.19
N ALA A 65 19.62 1.10 -21.78
CA ALA A 65 19.82 0.54 -20.44
C ALA A 65 19.69 1.59 -19.31
N THR A 66 20.11 2.84 -19.59
CA THR A 66 19.91 3.96 -18.66
C THR A 66 18.44 4.36 -18.55
N SER A 67 17.66 4.24 -19.62
CA SER A 67 16.21 4.50 -19.61
C SER A 67 15.43 3.51 -18.73
N LEU A 68 15.76 2.21 -18.78
CA LEU A 68 15.13 1.18 -17.95
C LEU A 68 15.45 1.34 -16.46
N THR A 69 16.71 1.66 -16.16
CA THR A 69 17.15 1.95 -14.80
C THR A 69 16.40 3.16 -14.26
N SER A 70 16.26 4.23 -15.07
CA SER A 70 15.52 5.44 -14.71
C SER A 70 14.03 5.18 -14.49
N LEU A 71 13.39 4.35 -15.33
CA LEU A 71 11.99 3.94 -15.16
C LEU A 71 11.77 3.15 -13.86
N THR A 72 12.71 2.26 -13.53
CA THR A 72 12.65 1.48 -12.29
C THR A 72 12.80 2.37 -11.06
N LEU A 73 13.72 3.33 -11.13
CA LEU A 73 13.95 4.35 -10.08
C LEU A 73 12.72 5.25 -9.91
N LEU A 74 12.10 5.69 -11.01
CA LEU A 74 10.88 6.49 -10.99
C LEU A 74 9.70 5.72 -10.39
N SER A 75 9.53 4.45 -10.76
CA SER A 75 8.50 3.57 -10.18
C SER A 75 8.68 3.42 -8.67
N TYR A 76 9.91 3.27 -8.20
CA TYR A 76 10.20 3.25 -6.77
C TYR A 76 9.87 4.56 -6.08
N ILE A 77 10.30 5.70 -6.63
CA ILE A 77 10.01 7.02 -6.06
C ILE A 77 8.49 7.21 -5.92
N ALA A 78 7.73 6.81 -6.94
CA ALA A 78 6.27 6.83 -6.88
C ALA A 78 5.71 5.94 -5.75
N ASN A 79 6.18 4.70 -5.63
CA ASN A 79 5.74 3.78 -4.57
C ASN A 79 6.13 4.28 -3.17
N ALA A 80 7.33 4.86 -3.01
CA ALA A 80 7.79 5.47 -1.77
C ALA A 80 6.91 6.67 -1.39
N PHE A 81 6.55 7.53 -2.35
CA PHE A 81 5.61 8.62 -2.10
C PHE A 81 4.24 8.13 -1.67
N VAL A 82 3.69 7.09 -2.31
CA VAL A 82 2.41 6.49 -1.90
C VAL A 82 2.46 6.03 -0.43
N ILE A 83 3.54 5.36 -0.04
CA ILE A 83 3.74 4.91 1.35
C ILE A 83 3.90 6.09 2.31
N LEU A 84 4.66 7.13 1.94
CA LEU A 84 4.82 8.33 2.75
C LEU A 84 3.51 9.09 2.93
N PHE A 85 2.70 9.22 1.87
CA PHE A 85 1.37 9.82 1.96
C PHE A 85 0.45 9.01 2.85
N PHE A 86 0.49 7.68 2.76
CA PHE A 86 -0.27 6.83 3.67
C PHE A 86 0.17 7.02 5.13
N LEU A 87 1.48 7.06 5.39
CA LEU A 87 2.03 7.27 6.72
C LEU A 87 1.59 8.63 7.30
N ALA A 88 1.70 9.70 6.51
CA ALA A 88 1.25 11.03 6.90
C ALA A 88 -0.25 11.04 7.24
N TYR A 89 -1.07 10.39 6.40
CA TYR A 89 -2.50 10.25 6.67
C TYR A 89 -2.75 9.43 7.93
N LEU A 90 -2.01 8.35 8.16
CA LEU A 90 -2.13 7.51 9.36
C LEU A 90 -1.86 8.31 10.64
N PHE A 91 -0.81 9.13 10.64
CA PHE A 91 -0.50 10.04 11.76
C PHE A 91 -1.62 11.03 12.03
N TRP A 92 -2.22 11.60 10.99
CA TRP A 92 -3.39 12.47 11.13
C TRP A 92 -4.62 11.72 11.61
N ALA A 93 -4.87 10.52 11.08
CA ALA A 93 -6.00 9.66 11.44
C ALA A 93 -5.95 9.15 12.89
N ALA A 94 -4.76 9.03 13.46
CA ALA A 94 -4.57 8.66 14.86
C ALA A 94 -4.85 9.83 15.84
N ARG A 95 -4.65 11.09 15.41
CA ARG A 95 -4.67 12.25 16.32
C ARG A 95 -5.78 13.28 16.06
N LYS A 96 -6.02 13.64 14.81
CA LYS A 96 -6.80 14.82 14.43
C LYS A 96 -7.96 14.54 13.46
N VAL A 97 -7.80 13.54 12.58
CA VAL A 97 -8.74 13.27 11.49
C VAL A 97 -9.52 12.00 11.79
N LYS A 98 -10.84 12.07 11.63
CA LYS A 98 -11.69 10.89 11.79
C LYS A 98 -11.83 10.17 10.44
N VAL A 99 -11.64 8.86 10.45
CA VAL A 99 -11.66 8.03 9.24
C VAL A 99 -13.04 7.47 8.93
N GLY A 100 -13.26 7.11 7.66
CA GLY A 100 -14.50 6.51 7.18
C GLY A 100 -14.25 5.47 6.09
N TYR A 101 -15.31 4.91 5.48
CA TYR A 101 -15.20 3.83 4.50
C TYR A 101 -14.26 4.12 3.34
N ILE A 102 -14.34 5.33 2.77
CA ILE A 102 -13.53 5.73 1.61
C ILE A 102 -12.03 5.65 1.95
N PHE A 103 -11.64 6.04 3.16
CA PHE A 103 -10.26 5.91 3.62
C PHE A 103 -9.81 4.44 3.57
N TYR A 104 -10.52 3.54 4.25
CA TYR A 104 -10.12 2.13 4.27
C TYR A 104 -10.13 1.49 2.88
N LEU A 105 -11.20 1.69 2.10
CA LEU A 105 -11.35 1.07 0.79
C LEU A 105 -10.28 1.55 -0.22
N SER A 106 -9.99 2.86 -0.24
CA SER A 106 -8.96 3.40 -1.13
C SER A 106 -7.57 2.82 -0.81
N TRP A 107 -7.20 2.80 0.46
CA TRP A 107 -5.89 2.27 0.85
C TRP A 107 -5.79 0.76 0.71
N ILE A 108 -6.86 0.00 0.98
CA ILE A 108 -6.89 -1.45 0.70
C ILE A 108 -6.61 -1.70 -0.78
N PHE A 109 -7.28 -0.98 -1.68
CA PHE A 109 -7.07 -1.14 -3.12
C PHE A 109 -5.61 -0.83 -3.51
N ILE A 110 -5.05 0.27 -3.00
CA ILE A 110 -3.66 0.66 -3.26
C ILE A 110 -2.66 -0.38 -2.76
N PHE A 111 -2.86 -0.95 -1.56
CA PHE A 111 -1.94 -1.96 -1.04
C PHE A 111 -2.10 -3.31 -1.73
N ILE A 112 -3.30 -3.64 -2.22
CA ILE A 112 -3.49 -4.81 -3.08
C ILE A 112 -2.71 -4.63 -4.39
N THR A 113 -2.80 -3.47 -5.06
CA THR A 113 -2.03 -3.25 -6.30
C THR A 113 -0.54 -3.33 -6.06
N LEU A 114 -0.03 -2.70 -4.98
CA LEU A 114 1.37 -2.82 -4.53
C LEU A 114 1.82 -4.26 -4.31
N ALA A 115 0.92 -5.14 -3.82
CA ALA A 115 1.25 -6.55 -3.63
C ALA A 115 1.52 -7.29 -4.94
N PHE A 116 0.95 -6.86 -6.07
CA PHE A 116 1.16 -7.49 -7.38
C PHE A 116 2.27 -6.85 -8.20
N ILE A 117 2.71 -5.62 -7.87
CA ILE A 117 3.76 -4.89 -8.62
C ILE A 117 5.00 -5.74 -8.93
N PRO A 118 5.59 -6.50 -7.97
CA PRO A 118 6.79 -7.29 -8.24
C PRO A 118 6.63 -8.31 -9.37
N PHE A 119 5.40 -8.74 -9.67
CA PHE A 119 5.13 -9.84 -10.59
C PHE A 119 4.45 -9.40 -11.89
N ILE A 120 4.20 -8.10 -12.10
CA ILE A 120 3.50 -7.58 -13.30
C ILE A 120 4.20 -7.98 -14.61
N LYS A 121 5.55 -7.99 -14.62
CA LYS A 121 6.33 -8.38 -15.81
C LYS A 121 6.52 -9.89 -15.95
N GLY A 122 6.01 -10.70 -15.02
CA GLY A 122 6.11 -12.15 -15.04
C GLY A 122 7.31 -12.70 -14.25
N VAL A 123 7.06 -13.74 -13.46
CA VAL A 123 8.03 -14.32 -12.49
C VAL A 123 9.27 -14.90 -13.16
N LYS A 124 9.15 -15.37 -14.41
CA LYS A 124 10.22 -16.05 -15.16
C LYS A 124 11.41 -15.13 -15.48
N ILE A 125 11.21 -13.82 -15.43
CA ILE A 125 12.17 -12.81 -15.87
C ILE A 125 13.02 -12.30 -14.69
N LEU A 126 12.61 -12.62 -13.47
CA LEU A 126 13.23 -12.12 -12.25
C LEU A 126 14.36 -13.03 -11.79
N HIS A 127 15.47 -12.41 -11.38
CA HIS A 127 16.54 -13.11 -10.68
C HIS A 127 16.04 -13.65 -9.33
N THR A 128 16.63 -14.74 -8.79
CA THR A 128 16.18 -15.38 -7.54
C THR A 128 16.07 -14.41 -6.36
N TRP A 129 17.04 -13.48 -6.23
CA TRP A 129 17.03 -12.43 -5.20
C TRP A 129 15.91 -11.40 -5.40
N GLN A 130 15.61 -11.04 -6.64
CA GLN A 130 14.46 -10.19 -6.94
C GLN A 130 13.18 -10.94 -6.59
N LEU A 131 13.03 -12.18 -7.04
CA LEU A 131 11.86 -13.00 -6.74
C LEU A 131 11.61 -13.10 -5.21
N GLY A 132 12.65 -13.39 -4.42
CA GLY A 132 12.54 -13.44 -2.96
C GLY A 132 12.09 -12.11 -2.34
N THR A 133 12.71 -11.00 -2.73
CA THR A 133 12.33 -9.66 -2.24
C THR A 133 10.93 -9.25 -2.72
N GLY A 134 10.53 -9.67 -3.91
CA GLY A 134 9.19 -9.48 -4.45
C GLY A 134 8.13 -10.19 -3.63
N ILE A 135 8.37 -11.45 -3.27
CA ILE A 135 7.50 -12.21 -2.36
C ILE A 135 7.36 -11.46 -1.02
N CYS A 136 8.46 -10.96 -0.45
CA CYS A 136 8.39 -10.18 0.80
C CYS A 136 7.55 -8.90 0.65
N ILE A 137 7.70 -8.15 -0.45
CA ILE A 137 6.87 -6.96 -0.75
C ILE A 137 5.39 -7.35 -0.80
N SER A 138 5.06 -8.44 -1.48
CA SER A 138 3.68 -8.93 -1.60
C SER A 138 3.10 -9.36 -0.26
N ILE A 139 3.88 -10.04 0.57
CA ILE A 139 3.46 -10.45 1.92
C ILE A 139 3.15 -9.23 2.77
N PHE A 140 4.08 -8.27 2.88
CA PHE A 140 3.88 -7.09 3.72
C PHE A 140 2.71 -6.23 3.22
N SER A 141 2.58 -6.03 1.90
CA SER A 141 1.47 -5.28 1.31
C SER A 141 0.12 -5.99 1.54
N SER A 142 0.09 -7.32 1.49
CA SER A 142 -1.10 -8.12 1.81
C SER A 142 -1.46 -8.03 3.29
N CYS A 143 -0.47 -8.10 4.19
CA CYS A 143 -0.68 -7.92 5.63
C CYS A 143 -1.26 -6.54 5.96
N ILE A 144 -0.78 -5.47 5.30
CA ILE A 144 -1.36 -4.11 5.46
C ILE A 144 -2.82 -4.09 4.98
N SER A 145 -3.09 -4.68 3.82
CA SER A 145 -4.45 -4.77 3.27
C SER A 145 -5.41 -5.50 4.21
N ILE A 146 -4.97 -6.62 4.80
CA ILE A 146 -5.74 -7.39 5.77
C ILE A 146 -5.96 -6.58 7.06
N ALA A 147 -4.92 -5.92 7.59
CA ALA A 147 -5.05 -5.08 8.78
C ALA A 147 -6.05 -3.93 8.58
N LEU A 148 -6.04 -3.31 7.40
CA LEU A 148 -7.02 -2.29 7.01
C LEU A 148 -8.43 -2.87 6.86
N ALA A 149 -8.58 -4.06 6.29
CA ALA A 149 -9.86 -4.73 6.17
C ALA A 149 -10.46 -5.09 7.55
N ILE A 150 -9.64 -5.60 8.47
CA ILE A 150 -10.06 -5.86 9.86
C ILE A 150 -10.50 -4.55 10.53
N SER A 151 -9.74 -3.47 10.36
CA SER A 151 -10.08 -2.15 10.89
C SER A 151 -11.40 -1.61 10.31
N LEU A 152 -11.64 -1.86 9.02
CA LEU A 152 -12.89 -1.51 8.36
C LEU A 152 -14.08 -2.27 8.94
N VAL A 153 -13.93 -3.57 9.25
CA VAL A 153 -14.97 -4.38 9.89
C VAL A 153 -15.27 -3.86 11.29
N LYS A 154 -14.23 -3.61 12.12
CA LYS A 154 -14.40 -2.99 13.45
C LYS A 154 -15.18 -1.68 13.36
N TYR A 155 -14.78 -0.80 12.45
CA TYR A 155 -15.47 0.46 12.20
C TYR A 155 -16.93 0.27 11.74
N HIS A 156 -17.21 -0.75 10.93
CA HIS A 156 -18.57 -1.07 10.50
C HIS A 156 -19.45 -1.49 11.68
N MET A 157 -18.92 -2.32 12.57
CA MET A 157 -19.62 -2.76 13.78
C MET A 157 -19.93 -1.58 14.72
N GLU A 158 -18.92 -0.77 15.04
CA GLU A 158 -19.10 0.42 15.90
C GLU A 158 -20.15 1.39 15.33
N ARG A 159 -20.16 1.58 14.01
CA ARG A 159 -21.16 2.42 13.35
C ARG A 159 -22.59 1.87 13.50
N LYS A 160 -22.79 0.55 13.45
CA LYS A 160 -24.10 -0.07 13.66
C LYS A 160 -24.57 0.09 15.11
N ILE A 161 -23.65 -0.07 16.07
CA ILE A 161 -23.94 0.13 17.50
C ILE A 161 -24.37 1.58 17.75
N HIS A 162 -23.60 2.55 17.25
CA HIS A 162 -23.93 3.98 17.38
C HIS A 162 -25.28 4.34 16.75
N TYR A 163 -25.61 3.75 15.60
CA TYR A 163 -26.92 3.95 14.96
C TYR A 163 -28.06 3.42 15.83
N TYR A 164 -27.89 2.24 16.42
CA TYR A 164 -28.87 1.63 17.31
C TYR A 164 -29.08 2.46 18.59
N GLU A 165 -28.00 2.93 19.22
CA GLU A 165 -28.07 3.80 20.39
C GLU A 165 -28.78 5.12 20.09
N TRP A 166 -28.45 5.75 18.95
CA TRP A 166 -29.13 6.96 18.50
C TRP A 166 -30.64 6.73 18.32
N PHE A 167 -31.02 5.64 17.66
CA PHE A 167 -32.43 5.29 17.46
C PHE A 167 -33.16 5.05 18.79
N LYS A 168 -32.54 4.33 19.74
CA LYS A 168 -33.11 4.06 21.07
C LYS A 168 -33.40 5.36 21.83
N ILE A 169 -32.45 6.30 21.85
CA ILE A 169 -32.58 7.58 22.56
C ILE A 169 -33.69 8.45 21.97
N HIS A 170 -33.79 8.52 20.64
CA HIS A 170 -34.79 9.37 19.97
C HIS A 170 -36.19 8.76 19.97
N ARG A 171 -36.30 7.44 20.04
CA ARG A 171 -37.59 6.75 20.23
C ARG A 171 -38.15 6.95 21.64
N GLN A 172 -37.31 7.08 22.66
CA GLN A 172 -37.73 7.33 24.05
C GLN A 172 -38.15 8.78 24.32
N LYS A 173 -37.64 9.76 23.56
CA LYS A 173 -38.01 11.18 23.68
C LYS A 173 -39.31 11.58 22.98
N GLY A 174 -39.91 10.67 22.20
CA GLY A 174 -41.16 10.90 21.45
C GLY A 174 -42.42 10.31 22.10
N ARG A 175 -42.31 9.80 23.32
CA ARG A 175 -43.42 9.42 24.22
C ARG A 175 -43.37 10.33 25.44
#